data_AF-A0A2T7C1D7-F1
#
_entry.id   AF-A0A2T7C1D7-F1
#
_cell.length_a   1.000
_cell.length_b   1.000
_cell.length_c   1.000
_cell.angle_alpha   90.00
_cell.angle_beta   90.00
_cell.angle_gamma   90.00
#
_symmetry.space_group_name_H-M   'P 1'
#
loop_
_entity.id
_entity.type
_entity.pdbx_description
1 polymer ?
#
loop_
_entity_poly.entity_id
_entity_poly.type
_entity_poly.pdbx_seq_one_letter_code
_entity_poly.pdbx_strand_id
1 'polypeptide(L)' 'MVIGCSVQSAEAKPGRMCAMYCLDAKYMTCPPKDTEQLPPACNCCVAEKRGCTIYLSNGGVEKCP' A
#
# COMPACT_ATOMS: atom_id res chain seq x y z
N MET A 1 12.00 43.87 -10.53
CA MET A 1 11.08 42.73 -10.29
C MET A 1 11.48 41.59 -11.21
N VAL A 2 12.34 40.68 -10.75
CA VAL A 2 12.57 39.40 -11.41
C VAL A 2 12.40 38.33 -10.35
N ILE A 3 11.26 37.65 -10.41
CA ILE A 3 10.85 36.64 -9.43
C ILE A 3 11.67 35.39 -9.74
N GLY A 4 12.58 35.05 -8.83
CA GLY A 4 13.40 33.84 -8.92
C GLY A 4 12.51 32.60 -8.98
N CYS A 5 12.62 31.85 -10.07
CA CYS A 5 12.07 30.50 -10.15
C CYS A 5 13.00 29.57 -9.36
N SER A 6 12.76 29.44 -8.05
CA SER A 6 13.31 28.33 -7.27
C SER A 6 12.63 27.05 -7.76
N VAL A 7 13.22 26.41 -8.78
CA VAL A 7 12.89 25.04 -9.17
C VAL A 7 13.29 24.16 -7.98
N GLN A 8 12.34 23.91 -7.09
CA GLN A 8 12.46 22.85 -6.11
C GLN A 8 12.33 21.54 -6.88
N SER A 9 13.47 21.04 -7.34
CA SER A 9 13.63 19.67 -7.78
C SER A 9 13.29 18.78 -6.59
N ALA A 10 12.01 18.45 -6.43
CA ALA A 10 11.60 17.42 -5.51
C ALA A 10 12.14 16.11 -6.09
N GLU A 11 13.30 15.70 -5.57
CA GLU A 11 13.84 14.36 -5.72
C GLU A 11 12.79 13.37 -5.23
N ALA A 12 11.95 12.92 -6.17
CA ALA A 12 11.01 11.85 -5.95
C ALA A 12 11.84 10.62 -5.57
N LYS A 13 11.84 10.29 -4.27
CA LYS A 13 12.28 8.98 -3.79
C LYS A 13 11.73 7.94 -4.78
N PRO A 14 12.53 6.98 -5.27
CA PRO A 14 12.06 6.02 -6.26
C PRO A 14 10.77 5.38 -5.75
N GLY A 15 9.65 5.83 -6.31
CA GLY A 15 8.33 5.37 -5.90
C GLY A 15 8.24 3.90 -6.25
N ARG A 16 7.76 3.07 -5.32
CA ARG A 16 7.48 1.67 -5.63
C ARG A 16 6.41 1.67 -6.71
N MET A 17 6.76 1.31 -7.94
CA MET A 17 5.78 1.22 -9.02
C MET A 17 4.99 -0.06 -8.83
N CYS A 18 3.74 0.07 -8.40
CA CYS A 18 2.86 -1.05 -8.14
C CYS A 18 1.82 -1.20 -9.24
N ALA A 19 1.69 -2.41 -9.77
CA ALA A 19 0.59 -2.72 -10.66
C ALA A 19 -0.74 -2.57 -9.91
N MET A 20 -1.68 -1.84 -10.51
CA MET A 20 -3.02 -1.66 -9.97
C MET A 20 -3.90 -2.83 -10.41
N TYR A 21 -3.89 -3.89 -9.61
CA TYR A 21 -4.88 -4.97 -9.69
C TYR A 21 -5.38 -5.27 -8.29
N CYS A 22 -6.65 -5.61 -8.17
CA CYS A 22 -7.30 -5.85 -6.88
C CYS A 22 -7.60 -7.34 -6.72
N LEU A 23 -7.03 -7.91 -5.68
CA LEU A 23 -7.39 -9.23 -5.17
C LEU A 23 -8.81 -9.15 -4.61
N ASP A 24 -9.57 -10.22 -4.77
CA ASP A 24 -10.90 -10.33 -4.18
C ASP A 24 -10.77 -10.56 -2.67
N ALA A 25 -10.66 -9.44 -1.95
CA ALA A 25 -10.32 -9.40 -0.53
C ALA A 25 -11.48 -8.88 0.31
N LYS A 26 -11.66 -9.50 1.49
CA LYS A 26 -12.70 -9.15 2.44
C LYS A 26 -12.21 -8.13 3.47
N TYR A 27 -11.02 -8.33 4.00
CA TYR A 27 -10.38 -7.43 4.96
C TYR A 27 -8.86 -7.66 4.97
N MET A 28 -8.11 -6.77 5.60
CA MET A 28 -6.70 -7.00 5.90
C MET A 28 -6.39 -6.67 7.36
N THR A 29 -5.31 -7.25 7.88
CA THR A 29 -4.75 -6.92 9.19
C THR A 29 -3.29 -6.53 9.03
N CYS A 30 -2.78 -5.64 9.88
CA CYS A 30 -1.38 -5.20 9.78
C CYS A 30 -0.74 -5.13 11.16
N PRO A 31 0.51 -5.62 11.32
CA PRO A 31 1.21 -5.51 12.58
C PRO A 31 1.51 -4.04 12.92
N PRO A 32 1.59 -3.70 14.22
CA PRO A 32 1.40 -4.59 15.39
C PRO A 32 -0.07 -4.81 15.78
N LYS A 33 -1.03 -4.23 15.04
CA LYS A 33 -2.46 -4.30 15.32
C LYS A 33 -3.15 -5.37 14.46
N ASP A 34 -2.67 -6.61 14.56
CA ASP A 34 -3.16 -7.74 13.76
C ASP A 34 -4.62 -8.14 14.07
N THR A 35 -5.22 -7.57 15.11
CA THR A 35 -6.62 -7.79 15.49
C THR A 35 -7.59 -6.77 14.86
N GLU A 36 -7.10 -5.67 14.31
CA GLU A 36 -7.93 -4.64 13.68
C GLU A 36 -8.18 -5.00 12.21
N GLN A 37 -9.45 -5.24 11.86
CA GLN A 37 -9.86 -5.47 10.47
C GLN A 37 -9.93 -4.13 9.74
N LEU A 38 -9.00 -3.93 8.81
CA LEU A 38 -8.92 -2.76 7.95
C LEU A 38 -9.51 -3.07 6.58
N PRO A 39 -9.98 -2.05 5.84
CA PRO A 39 -10.33 -2.22 4.43
C PRO A 39 -9.12 -2.78 3.68
N PRO A 40 -9.32 -3.82 2.84
CA PRO A 40 -8.22 -4.49 2.19
C PRO A 40 -7.57 -3.60 1.14
N ALA A 41 -6.24 -3.65 1.05
CA ALA A 41 -5.52 -3.13 -0.10
C ALA A 41 -5.80 -3.99 -1.34
N CYS A 42 -5.70 -3.38 -2.53
CA CYS A 42 -5.87 -4.12 -3.79
C CYS A 42 -4.85 -5.25 -3.93
N ASN A 43 -3.58 -5.04 -3.55
CA ASN A 43 -2.58 -6.11 -3.50
C ASN A 43 -1.45 -5.72 -2.54
N CYS A 44 -0.52 -6.65 -2.30
CA CYS A 44 0.60 -6.44 -1.40
C CYS A 44 1.63 -5.39 -1.84
N CYS A 45 1.64 -4.99 -3.11
CA CYS A 45 2.47 -3.88 -3.54
C CYS A 45 1.85 -2.55 -3.11
N VAL A 46 0.53 -2.42 -3.30
CA VAL A 46 -0.27 -1.23 -2.92
C VAL A 46 -0.46 -1.12 -1.42
N ALA A 47 -0.40 -2.22 -0.68
CA ALA A 47 -0.36 -2.20 0.78
C ALA A 47 0.87 -1.40 1.24
N GLU A 48 0.65 -0.15 1.67
CA GLU A 48 1.72 0.78 2.07
C GLU A 48 2.51 0.28 3.30
N LYS A 49 1.89 -0.62 4.07
CA LYS A 49 2.46 -1.16 5.31
C LYS A 49 3.03 -2.56 5.07
N ARG A 50 4.28 -2.76 5.51
CA ARG A 50 4.94 -4.07 5.50
C ARG A 50 4.32 -5.02 6.52
N GLY A 51 4.33 -6.31 6.21
CA GLY A 51 3.86 -7.36 7.11
C GLY A 51 2.33 -7.47 7.24
N CYS A 52 1.57 -6.73 6.44
CA CYS A 52 0.12 -6.88 6.41
C CYS A 52 -0.28 -8.25 5.85
N THR A 53 -1.45 -8.71 6.27
CA THR A 53 -2.07 -9.94 5.77
C THR A 53 -3.43 -9.59 5.17
N ILE A 54 -3.63 -9.89 3.90
CA ILE A 54 -4.88 -9.69 3.17
C ILE A 54 -5.68 -11.00 3.22
N TYR A 55 -6.91 -10.96 3.70
CA TYR A 55 -7.82 -12.09 3.77
C TYR A 55 -8.77 -12.04 2.58
N LEU A 56 -8.68 -13.04 1.71
CA LEU A 56 -9.45 -13.14 0.48
C LEU A 56 -10.89 -13.62 0.76
N SER A 57 -11.84 -13.21 -0.08
CA SER A 57 -13.24 -13.63 0.08
C SER A 57 -13.44 -15.14 -0.11
N ASN A 58 -12.55 -15.78 -0.87
CA ASN A 58 -12.52 -17.23 -1.06
C ASN A 58 -11.94 -18.00 0.14
N GLY A 59 -11.59 -17.31 1.23
CA GLY A 59 -10.97 -17.89 2.44
C GLY A 59 -9.45 -18.02 2.37
N GLY A 60 -8.83 -17.61 1.25
CA GLY A 60 -7.38 -17.54 1.10
C GLY A 60 -6.75 -16.40 1.89
N VAL A 61 -5.43 -16.46 2.06
CA VAL A 61 -4.66 -15.48 2.83
C VAL A 61 -3.38 -15.12 2.09
N GLU A 62 -3.20 -13.82 1.80
CA GLU A 62 -2.02 -13.27 1.14
C GLU A 62 -1.19 -12.46 2.13
N LYS A 63 0.03 -12.92 2.42
CA LYS A 63 0.95 -12.24 3.35
C LYS A 63 1.87 -11.30 2.59
N CYS A 64 1.79 -10.02 2.92
CA CYS A 64 2.58 -8.98 2.29
C CYS A 64 3.96 -8.85 2.97
N PRO A 65 5.05 -8.70 2.20
CA PRO A 65 6.41 -8.58 2.72
C PRO A 65 6.69 -7.26 3.44
#